data_AF-A0A522Q596-F1
#
_entry.id   AF-A0A522Q596-F1
#
_cell.length_a   1.000
_cell.length_b   1.000
_cell.length_c   1.000
_cell.angle_alpha   90.00
_cell.angle_beta   90.00
_cell.angle_gamma   90.00
#
_symmetry.space_group_name_H-M   'P 1'
#
loop_
_entity.id
_entity.type
_entity.pdbx_description
1 polymer ?
#
loop_
_entity_poly.entity_id
_entity_poly.type
_entity_poly.pdbx_seq_one_letter_code
_entity_poly.pdbx_strand_id
1 'polypeptide(L)'
;MNRQGCEYEARILETLSQGEALEALAEPLRSHVTGCPSCNEMISFYRLFQNDSQQLCAAVQLPNAGHVWWRARVAARRAAANRALRPILIAEKIAMAIGGGALIALLVFVAPWLAGQLVNPRIFSGAVVYSFSLSSLVVSSLIACLLLMAGALYALMAEK
;
A
#
# COMPACT_ATOMS: atom_id res chain seq x y z
N MET A 1 35.87 -37.33 27.75
CA MET A 1 35.06 -36.08 27.72
C MET A 1 33.59 -36.48 27.66
N ASN A 2 32.98 -36.68 28.83
CA ASN A 2 31.60 -37.14 28.93
C ASN A 2 30.68 -35.92 28.77
N ARG A 3 29.99 -35.82 27.63
CA ARG A 3 28.91 -34.84 27.35
C ARG A 3 27.65 -35.25 28.11
N GLN A 4 27.73 -35.36 29.43
CA GLN A 4 26.53 -35.38 30.25
C GLN A 4 26.17 -33.92 30.47
N GLY A 5 25.10 -33.48 29.79
CA GLY A 5 24.58 -32.12 29.93
C GLY A 5 24.38 -31.79 31.40
N CYS A 6 24.72 -30.57 31.79
CA CYS A 6 24.57 -30.17 33.17
C CYS A 6 23.06 -30.11 33.49
N GLU A 7 22.64 -30.80 34.55
CA GLU A 7 21.23 -30.83 34.98
C GLU A 7 20.67 -29.43 35.28
N TYR A 8 21.52 -28.52 35.75
CA TYR A 8 21.14 -27.15 36.09
C TYR A 8 21.18 -26.18 34.91
N GLU A 9 21.75 -26.57 33.77
CA GLU A 9 21.95 -25.70 32.61
C GLU A 9 20.61 -25.15 32.08
N ALA A 10 19.63 -26.03 31.89
CA ALA A 10 18.30 -25.65 31.41
C ALA A 10 17.61 -24.68 32.38
N ARG A 11 17.77 -24.90 33.69
CA ARG A 11 17.17 -24.03 34.72
C ARG A 11 17.84 -22.66 34.78
N ILE A 12 19.16 -22.60 34.60
CA ILE A 12 19.91 -21.34 34.52
C ILE A 12 19.49 -20.57 33.27
N LEU A 13 19.39 -21.24 32.11
CA LEU A 13 18.95 -20.62 30.86
C LEU A 13 17.53 -20.07 30.94
N GLU A 14 16.59 -20.82 31.53
CA GLU A 14 15.21 -20.37 31.72
C GLU A 14 15.18 -19.07 32.54
N THR A 15 15.91 -19.04 33.66
CA THR A 15 15.97 -17.86 34.54
C THR A 15 16.58 -16.65 33.82
N LEU A 16 17.67 -16.85 33.07
CA LEU A 16 18.32 -15.78 32.28
C LEU A 16 17.46 -15.30 31.10
N SER A 17 16.61 -16.17 30.54
CA SER A 17 15.70 -15.82 29.44
C SER A 17 14.57 -14.90 29.87
N GLN A 18 14.20 -14.93 31.15
CA GLN A 18 13.23 -14.04 31.77
C GLN A 18 13.80 -12.62 32.00
N GLY A 19 15.07 -12.40 31.66
CA GLY A 19 15.76 -11.12 31.81
C GLY A 19 16.28 -10.87 33.22
N GLU A 20 16.30 -11.88 34.08
CA GLU A 20 16.88 -11.76 35.42
C GLU A 20 18.40 -11.66 35.35
N ALA A 21 18.98 -10.82 36.22
CA ALA A 21 20.42 -10.67 36.34
C ALA A 21 21.04 -11.94 36.94
N LEU A 22 22.29 -12.25 36.58
CA LEU A 22 23.01 -13.41 37.13
C LEU A 22 23.18 -13.30 38.65
N GLU A 23 23.26 -12.07 39.15
CA GLU A 23 23.39 -11.74 40.56
C GLU A 23 22.09 -12.04 41.33
N ALA A 24 20.95 -12.05 40.63
CA ALA A 24 19.64 -12.40 41.19
C ALA A 24 19.37 -13.91 41.24
N LEU A 25 20.25 -14.75 40.65
CA LEU A 25 20.10 -16.20 40.69
C LEU A 25 20.06 -16.71 42.13
N ALA A 26 19.09 -17.58 42.43
CA ALA A 26 18.97 -18.20 43.73
C ALA A 26 20.19 -19.08 44.05
N GLU A 27 20.60 -19.10 45.33
CA GLU A 27 21.46 -20.17 45.85
C GLU A 27 20.62 -21.47 45.84
N PRO A 28 21.05 -22.60 45.27
CA PRO A 28 22.42 -23.05 44.97
C PRO A 28 22.91 -22.89 43.51
N LEU A 29 22.12 -22.30 42.62
CA LEU A 29 22.50 -22.20 41.20
C LEU A 29 23.71 -21.28 41.00
N ARG A 30 23.83 -20.23 41.82
CA ARG A 30 24.96 -19.29 41.76
C ARG A 30 26.30 -19.97 42.08
N SER A 31 26.36 -20.79 43.13
CA SER A 31 27.55 -21.59 43.44
C SER A 31 27.83 -22.64 42.36
N HIS A 32 26.79 -23.27 41.81
CA HIS A 32 26.96 -24.23 40.71
C HIS A 32 27.65 -23.61 39.49
N VAL A 33 27.23 -22.42 39.07
CA VAL A 33 27.86 -21.67 37.96
C VAL A 33 29.36 -21.50 38.15
N THR A 34 29.80 -21.20 39.38
CA THR A 34 31.23 -21.01 39.68
C THR A 34 32.02 -22.32 39.63
N GLY A 35 31.38 -23.45 39.93
CA GLY A 35 32.02 -24.78 39.95
C GLY A 35 31.93 -25.56 38.64
N CYS A 36 30.94 -25.26 37.78
CA CYS A 36 30.71 -26.00 36.54
C CYS A 36 31.30 -25.26 35.33
N PRO A 37 32.28 -25.85 34.61
CA PRO A 37 32.93 -25.18 33.47
C PRO A 37 31.96 -24.92 32.31
N SER A 38 31.01 -25.82 32.06
CA SER A 38 30.01 -25.67 30.99
C SER A 38 29.04 -24.51 31.27
N CYS A 39 28.55 -24.37 32.51
CA CYS A 39 27.68 -23.26 32.87
C CYS A 39 28.43 -21.92 32.92
N ASN A 40 29.70 -21.94 33.34
CA ASN A 40 30.54 -20.74 33.37
C ASN A 40 30.82 -20.21 31.94
N GLU A 41 31.18 -21.09 31.02
CA GLU A 41 31.38 -20.74 29.61
C GLU A 41 30.11 -20.11 29.01
N MET A 42 28.95 -20.75 29.20
CA MET A 42 27.66 -20.23 28.75
C MET A 42 27.36 -18.83 29.30
N ILE A 43 27.63 -18.59 30.59
CA ILE A 43 27.41 -17.29 31.22
C ILE A 43 28.38 -16.22 30.72
N SER A 44 29.61 -16.60 30.37
CA SER A 44 30.56 -15.67 29.76
C SER A 44 30.03 -15.13 28.42
N PHE A 45 29.43 -15.99 27.59
CA PHE A 45 28.76 -15.58 26.36
C PHE A 45 27.53 -14.72 26.64
N TYR A 46 26.67 -15.14 27.59
CA TYR A 46 25.50 -14.36 27.97
C TYR A 46 25.87 -12.93 28.39
N ARG A 47 26.91 -12.77 29.23
CA ARG A 47 27.41 -11.46 29.66
C ARG A 47 27.96 -10.63 28.50
N LEU A 48 28.66 -11.24 27.56
CA LEU A 48 29.14 -10.54 26.36
C LEU A 48 27.97 -10.00 25.53
N PHE A 49 26.99 -10.85 25.22
CA PHE A 49 25.78 -10.44 24.49
C PHE A 49 24.98 -9.38 25.24
N GLN A 50 24.86 -9.50 26.56
CA GLN A 50 24.12 -8.54 27.37
C GLN A 50 24.82 -7.16 27.33
N ASN A 51 26.14 -7.11 27.46
CA ASN A 51 26.91 -5.86 27.36
C ASN A 51 26.81 -5.24 25.96
N ASP A 52 26.98 -6.05 24.90
CA ASP A 52 26.82 -5.59 23.52
C ASP A 52 25.40 -5.07 23.26
N SER A 53 24.38 -5.78 23.75
CA SER A 53 22.99 -5.34 23.62
C SER A 53 22.72 -4.03 24.35
N GLN A 54 23.30 -3.83 25.54
CA GLN A 54 23.18 -2.58 26.30
C GLN A 54 23.88 -1.43 25.59
N GLN A 55 25.06 -1.65 25.01
CA GLN A 55 25.78 -0.65 24.23
C GLN A 55 25.02 -0.27 22.96
N LEU A 56 24.46 -1.26 22.25
CA LEU A 56 23.63 -1.03 21.07
C LEU A 56 22.34 -0.28 21.42
N CYS A 57 21.67 -0.66 22.51
CA CYS A 57 20.47 0.03 22.99
C CYS A 57 20.78 1.45 23.48
N ALA A 58 21.95 1.70 24.06
CA ALA A 58 22.39 3.03 24.45
C ALA A 58 22.78 3.89 23.24
N ALA A 59 23.36 3.30 22.20
CA ALA A 59 23.73 3.98 20.97
C ALA A 59 22.53 4.34 20.10
N VAL A 60 21.44 3.57 20.17
CA VAL A 60 20.23 3.79 19.37
C VAL A 60 19.12 4.37 20.22
N GLN A 61 18.79 5.64 20.00
CA GLN A 61 17.56 6.23 20.53
C GLN A 61 16.35 5.59 19.82
N LEU A 62 15.83 4.51 20.39
CA LEU A 62 14.63 3.85 19.89
C LEU A 62 13.45 4.83 19.99
N PRO A 63 12.71 5.09 18.89
CA PRO A 63 11.51 5.88 18.97
C PRO A 63 10.52 5.18 19.89
N ASN A 64 9.78 5.97 20.69
CA ASN A 64 8.77 5.45 21.61
C ASN A 64 7.85 4.46 20.86
N ALA A 65 7.73 3.24 21.38
CA ALA A 65 6.96 2.15 20.77
C ALA A 65 5.51 2.57 20.46
N GLY A 66 4.91 3.43 21.30
CA GLY A 66 3.59 4.00 21.08
C GLY A 66 3.51 4.87 19.82
N HIS A 67 4.58 5.59 19.49
CA HIS A 67 4.64 6.43 18.29
C HIS A 67 4.78 5.58 17.02
N VAL A 68 5.56 4.50 17.06
CA VAL A 68 5.67 3.53 15.96
C VAL A 68 4.32 2.85 15.72
N TRP A 69 3.68 2.37 16.79
CA TRP A 69 2.36 1.75 16.71
C TRP A 69 1.29 2.71 16.19
N TRP A 70 1.29 3.95 16.67
CA TRP A 70 0.34 4.96 16.22
C TRP A 70 0.52 5.26 14.72
N ARG A 71 1.76 5.40 14.25
CA ARG A 71 2.05 5.59 12.81
C ARG A 71 1.56 4.39 11.99
N ALA A 72 1.83 3.18 12.44
CA ALA A 72 1.35 1.96 11.78
C ALA A 72 -0.19 1.92 11.73
N ARG A 73 -0.86 2.28 12.82
CA ARG A 73 -2.33 2.33 12.91
C ARG A 73 -2.94 3.38 11.99
N VAL A 74 -2.35 4.56 11.91
CA VAL A 74 -2.78 5.63 10.98
C VAL A 74 -2.59 5.18 9.53
N ALA A 75 -1.46 4.54 9.20
CA ALA A 75 -1.22 4.00 7.87
C ALA A 75 -2.26 2.93 7.50
N ALA A 76 -2.58 2.01 8.41
CA ALA A 76 -3.61 0.99 8.21
C ALA A 76 -5.00 1.61 7.98
N ARG A 77 -5.36 2.64 8.76
CA ARG A 77 -6.64 3.37 8.58
C ARG A 77 -6.72 4.07 7.23
N ARG A 78 -5.63 4.71 6.79
CA ARG A 78 -5.56 5.36 5.46
C ARG A 78 -5.69 4.34 4.34
N ALA A 79 -5.03 3.19 4.46
CA ALA A 79 -5.16 2.11 3.48
C ALA A 79 -6.60 1.59 3.39
N ALA A 80 -7.30 1.45 4.52
CA ALA A 80 -8.71 1.06 4.53
C ALA A 80 -9.62 2.15 3.92
N ALA A 81 -9.40 3.42 4.24
CA ALA A 81 -10.15 4.54 3.66
C ALA A 81 -9.96 4.63 2.14
N ASN A 82 -8.73 4.48 1.65
CA ASN A 82 -8.45 4.49 0.21
C ASN A 82 -9.14 3.34 -0.52
N ARG A 83 -9.28 2.15 0.09
CA ARG A 83 -10.06 1.05 -0.48
C ARG A 83 -11.54 1.38 -0.62
N ALA A 84 -12.09 2.15 0.32
CA ALA A 84 -13.49 2.60 0.25
C ALA A 84 -13.72 3.70 -0.80
N LEU A 85 -12.71 4.53 -1.10
CA LEU A 85 -12.81 5.62 -2.08
C LEU A 85 -12.61 5.18 -3.54
N ARG A 86 -11.92 4.06 -3.79
CA ARG A 86 -11.74 3.48 -5.15
C ARG A 86 -13.04 3.38 -5.97
N PRO A 87 -14.15 2.80 -5.47
CA PRO A 87 -15.38 2.69 -6.27
C PRO A 87 -16.00 4.05 -6.61
N ILE A 88 -15.86 5.05 -5.75
CA ILE A 88 -16.41 6.39 -5.97
C ILE A 88 -15.67 7.07 -7.13
N LEU A 89 -14.34 6.99 -7.15
CA LEU A 89 -13.53 7.56 -8.24
C LEU A 89 -13.80 6.87 -9.59
N ILE A 90 -14.09 5.56 -9.57
CA ILE A 90 -14.48 4.81 -10.77
C ILE A 90 -15.85 5.30 -11.27
N ALA A 91 -16.83 5.45 -10.38
CA ALA A 91 -18.16 5.92 -10.74
C ALA A 91 -18.14 7.34 -11.32
N GLU A 92 -17.33 8.23 -10.75
CA GLU A 92 -17.16 9.61 -11.24
C GLU A 92 -16.58 9.64 -12.66
N LYS A 93 -15.54 8.82 -12.91
CA LYS A 93 -14.96 8.69 -14.25
C LYS A 93 -15.95 8.15 -15.28
N ILE A 94 -16.76 7.16 -14.90
CA ILE A 94 -17.81 6.62 -15.77
C ILE A 94 -18.88 7.70 -16.05
N ALA A 95 -19.31 8.44 -15.04
CA ALA A 95 -20.28 9.51 -15.20
C ALA A 95 -19.77 10.62 -16.14
N MET A 96 -18.51 11.03 -16.01
CA MET A 96 -17.88 11.99 -16.92
C MET A 96 -17.78 11.45 -18.36
N ALA A 97 -17.42 10.18 -18.53
CA ALA A 97 -17.35 9.57 -19.87
C ALA A 97 -18.73 9.52 -20.56
N ILE A 98 -19.78 9.12 -19.82
CA ILE A 98 -21.14 9.06 -20.35
C ILE A 98 -21.68 10.47 -20.65
N GLY A 99 -21.54 11.39 -19.71
CA GLY A 99 -21.99 12.77 -19.87
C GLY A 99 -21.29 13.49 -21.03
N GLY A 100 -19.96 13.33 -21.13
CA GLY A 100 -19.17 13.88 -22.23
C GLY A 100 -19.56 13.29 -23.58
N GLY A 101 -19.73 11.97 -23.66
CA GLY A 101 -20.19 11.29 -24.87
C GLY A 101 -21.58 11.75 -25.32
N ALA A 102 -22.53 11.88 -24.38
CA ALA A 102 -23.87 12.36 -24.65
C ALA A 102 -23.88 13.82 -25.15
N LEU A 103 -23.06 14.69 -24.56
CA LEU A 103 -22.95 16.08 -24.99
C LEU A 103 -22.40 16.20 -26.41
N ILE A 104 -21.36 15.42 -26.76
CA ILE A 104 -20.79 15.41 -28.10
C ILE A 104 -21.80 14.88 -29.12
N ALA A 105 -22.49 13.76 -28.80
CA ALA A 105 -23.51 13.21 -29.67
C ALA A 105 -24.66 14.20 -29.91
N LEU A 106 -25.10 14.91 -28.87
CA LEU A 106 -26.12 15.94 -28.97
C LEU A 106 -25.66 17.11 -29.86
N LEU A 107 -24.43 17.59 -29.68
CA LEU A 107 -23.87 18.67 -30.50
C LEU A 107 -23.80 18.27 -31.97
N VAL A 108 -23.34 17.05 -32.28
CA VAL A 108 -23.28 16.54 -33.66
C VAL A 108 -24.67 16.43 -34.29
N PHE A 109 -25.67 16.02 -33.52
CA PHE A 109 -27.04 15.86 -34.01
C PHE A 109 -27.76 17.20 -34.21
N VAL A 110 -27.55 18.15 -33.30
CA VAL A 110 -28.29 19.43 -33.25
C VAL A 110 -27.63 20.52 -34.10
N ALA A 111 -26.31 20.49 -34.28
CA ALA A 111 -25.58 21.45 -35.12
C ALA A 111 -26.08 21.57 -36.57
N PRO A 112 -26.33 20.48 -37.34
CA PRO A 112 -26.81 20.60 -38.72
C PRO A 112 -28.24 21.16 -38.80
N TRP A 113 -29.09 20.87 -37.81
CA TRP A 113 -30.45 21.42 -37.74
C TRP A 113 -30.45 22.92 -37.44
N LEU A 114 -29.63 23.37 -36.48
CA LEU A 114 -29.43 24.80 -36.18
C LEU A 114 -28.80 25.57 -37.34
N ALA A 115 -27.81 24.97 -38.02
CA ALA A 115 -27.19 25.56 -39.21
C ALA A 115 -28.23 25.76 -40.33
N GLY A 116 -29.16 24.83 -40.49
CA GLY A 116 -30.27 24.95 -41.46
C GLY A 116 -31.29 26.04 -41.12
N GLN A 117 -31.51 26.35 -39.83
CA GLN A 117 -32.42 27.43 -39.41
C GLN A 117 -31.78 28.82 -39.43
N LEU A 118 -30.47 28.93 -39.13
CA LEU A 118 -29.78 30.21 -38.99
C LEU A 118 -29.17 30.73 -40.31
N VAL A 119 -28.94 29.86 -41.29
CA VAL A 119 -28.35 30.24 -42.59
C VAL A 119 -29.44 30.47 -43.64
N ASN A 120 -29.72 31.74 -43.94
CA ASN A 120 -30.47 32.16 -45.13
C ASN A 120 -29.77 31.60 -46.38
N PRO A 121 -30.42 30.83 -47.28
CA PRO A 121 -29.77 30.02 -48.33
C PRO A 121 -29.09 30.81 -49.46
N ARG A 122 -28.89 32.13 -49.33
CA ARG A 122 -28.42 32.99 -50.43
C ARG A 122 -26.94 33.42 -50.40
N ILE A 123 -26.15 33.09 -49.37
CA ILE A 123 -24.77 33.63 -49.28
C ILE A 123 -23.68 32.57 -49.06
N PHE A 124 -24.00 31.35 -48.63
CA PHE A 124 -22.97 30.33 -48.39
C PHE A 124 -23.16 29.12 -49.32
N SER A 125 -22.35 29.10 -50.38
CA SER A 125 -22.23 27.97 -51.32
C SER A 125 -21.86 26.70 -50.55
N GLY A 126 -22.75 25.71 -50.58
CA GLY A 126 -22.76 24.53 -49.74
C GLY A 126 -21.73 23.45 -50.12
N ALA A 127 -20.44 23.73 -49.93
CA ALA A 127 -19.37 22.77 -50.26
C ALA A 127 -18.56 22.21 -49.08
N VAL A 128 -18.79 22.63 -47.83
CA VAL A 128 -18.02 22.11 -46.68
C VAL A 128 -18.84 21.26 -45.72
N VAL A 129 -20.17 21.43 -45.67
CA VAL A 129 -21.01 20.70 -44.70
C VAL A 129 -21.59 19.39 -45.28
N TYR A 130 -21.53 19.19 -46.61
CA TYR A 130 -22.21 18.07 -47.30
C TYR A 130 -21.32 16.90 -47.73
N SER A 131 -20.05 16.82 -47.31
CA SER A 131 -19.16 15.72 -47.71
C SER A 131 -18.76 14.77 -46.59
N PHE A 132 -19.07 15.08 -45.33
CA PHE A 132 -18.91 14.10 -44.25
C PHE A 132 -20.17 13.27 -44.11
N SER A 133 -20.17 12.13 -44.80
CA SER A 133 -21.24 11.12 -44.73
C SER A 133 -21.56 10.82 -43.26
N LEU A 134 -22.84 10.83 -42.87
CA LEU A 134 -23.34 10.52 -41.51
C LEU A 134 -22.67 9.27 -40.92
N SER A 135 -22.34 8.30 -41.76
CA SER A 135 -21.58 7.10 -41.40
C SER A 135 -20.22 7.41 -40.78
N SER A 136 -19.49 8.41 -41.28
CA SER A 136 -18.17 8.81 -40.74
C SER A 136 -18.29 9.48 -39.37
N LEU A 137 -19.35 10.27 -39.15
CA LEU A 137 -19.63 10.87 -37.84
C LEU A 137 -20.01 9.80 -36.81
N VAL A 138 -20.89 8.86 -37.17
CA VAL A 138 -21.28 7.74 -36.30
C VAL A 138 -20.08 6.84 -35.99
N VAL A 139 -19.23 6.57 -36.99
CA VAL A 139 -17.99 5.79 -36.80
C VAL A 139 -17.01 6.54 -35.88
N SER A 140 -16.84 7.85 -36.04
CA SER A 140 -15.97 8.63 -35.15
C SER A 140 -16.48 8.66 -33.70
N SER A 141 -17.80 8.74 -33.52
CA SER A 141 -18.44 8.68 -32.19
C SER A 141 -18.30 7.30 -31.55
N LEU A 142 -18.47 6.22 -32.33
CA LEU A 142 -18.27 4.86 -31.85
C LEU A 142 -16.81 4.60 -31.47
N ILE A 143 -15.86 5.07 -32.29
CA ILE A 143 -14.43 4.97 -31.99
C ILE A 143 -14.08 5.76 -30.74
N ALA A 144 -14.60 6.98 -30.57
CA ALA A 144 -14.40 7.77 -29.37
C ALA A 144 -14.98 7.09 -28.11
N CYS A 145 -16.19 6.53 -28.20
CA CYS A 145 -16.79 5.73 -27.13
C CYS A 145 -15.97 4.48 -26.81
N LEU A 146 -15.48 3.75 -27.82
CA LEU A 146 -14.66 2.57 -27.64
C LEU A 146 -13.30 2.91 -27.01
N LEU A 147 -12.68 4.03 -27.40
CA LEU A 147 -11.43 4.50 -26.79
C LEU A 147 -11.62 4.95 -25.34
N LEU A 148 -12.74 5.60 -25.02
CA LEU A 148 -13.08 5.97 -23.64
C LEU A 148 -13.35 4.73 -22.77
N MET A 149 -14.08 3.75 -23.31
CA MET A 149 -14.31 2.47 -22.62
C MET A 149 -13.01 1.67 -22.43
N ALA A 150 -12.16 1.62 -23.45
CA ALA A 150 -10.84 0.96 -23.37
C ALA A 150 -9.92 1.67 -22.39
N GLY A 151 -9.90 3.01 -22.36
CA GLY A 151 -9.13 3.80 -21.41
C GLY A 151 -9.63 3.61 -19.97
N ALA A 152 -10.93 3.54 -19.75
CA ALA A 152 -11.52 3.23 -18.45
C ALA A 152 -11.15 1.81 -17.99
N LEU A 153 -11.23 0.82 -18.88
CA LEU A 153 -10.79 -0.56 -18.62
C LEU A 153 -9.29 -0.64 -18.33
N TYR A 154 -8.46 0.10 -19.06
CA TYR A 154 -7.02 0.13 -18.84
C TYR A 154 -6.66 0.77 -17.49
N ALA A 155 -7.33 1.87 -17.11
CA ALA A 155 -7.16 2.49 -15.81
C ALA A 155 -7.57 1.58 -14.65
N LEU A 156 -8.65 0.80 -14.84
CA LEU A 156 -9.08 -0.22 -13.87
C LEU A 156 -8.09 -1.39 -13.74
N MET A 157 -7.48 -1.81 -14.85
CA MET A 157 -6.47 -2.88 -14.83
C MET A 157 -5.12 -2.40 -14.28
N ALA A 158 -4.73 -1.14 -14.51
CA ALA A 158 -3.50 -0.56 -14.00
C ALA A 158 -3.52 -0.31 -12.48
N GLU A 159 -4.69 -0.30 -11.85
CA GLU A 159 -4.85 -0.18 -10.39
C GLU A 159 -4.82 -1.52 -9.63
N LYS A 160 -4.70 -2.65 -10.35
CA LYS A 160 -4.60 -4.01 -9.79
C LYS A 160 -3.16 -4.46 -9.66
#